data_AF-E9FQ14-F1
#
_entry.id   AF-E9FQ14-F1
#
_cell.length_a   1.000
_cell.length_b   1.000
_cell.length_c   1.000
_cell.angle_alpha   90.00
_cell.angle_beta   90.00
_cell.angle_gamma   90.00
#
_symmetry.space_group_name_H-M   'P 1'
#
loop_
_entity.id
_entity.type
_entity.pdbx_description
1 polymer ?
#
loop_
_entity_poly.entity_id
_entity_poly.type
_entity_poly.pdbx_seq_one_letter_code
_entity_poly.pdbx_strand_id
1 'polypeptide(L)'
;MYIKIKYNYCYHLWKQEEMDKSRALLLEMIEFCNKYHSSFRLADLYCLLGNVTEDLDLSVAKDYYMKAKVLYLIENNEVMALKVEQYLMDK
;
A
#
# COMPACT_ATOMS: atom_id res chain seq x y z
N MET A 1 -11.40 -2.29 13.10
CA MET A 1 -10.26 -2.71 13.95
C MET A 1 -9.35 -3.71 13.25
N TYR A 2 -9.89 -4.77 12.62
CA TYR A 2 -9.14 -5.78 11.86
C TYR A 2 -8.12 -5.23 10.85
N ILE A 3 -8.54 -4.38 9.90
CA ILE A 3 -7.66 -3.83 8.86
C ILE A 3 -6.47 -3.05 9.45
N LYS A 4 -6.70 -2.24 10.50
CA LYS A 4 -5.63 -1.48 11.18
C LYS A 4 -4.59 -2.40 11.83
N ILE A 5 -5.03 -3.47 12.51
CA ILE A 5 -4.13 -4.43 13.16
C ILE A 5 -3.29 -5.14 12.11
N LYS A 6 -3.92 -5.61 11.03
CA LYS A 6 -3.23 -6.31 9.95
C LYS A 6 -2.26 -5.40 9.21
N TYR A 7 -2.62 -4.14 8.95
CA TYR A 7 -1.71 -3.15 8.39
C TYR A 7 -0.46 -2.97 9.25
N ASN A 8 -0.63 -2.76 10.57
CA ASN A 8 0.50 -2.60 11.49
C ASN A 8 1.37 -3.85 11.54
N TYR A 9 0.78 -5.04 11.43
CA TYR A 9 1.51 -6.29 11.36
C TYR A 9 2.31 -6.42 10.05
N CYS A 10 1.73 -6.08 8.90
CA CYS A 10 2.46 -6.01 7.63
C CYS A 10 3.62 -5.01 7.70
N TYR A 11 3.40 -3.84 8.30
CA TYR A 11 4.47 -2.86 8.51
C TYR A 11 5.60 -3.42 9.38
N HIS A 12 5.24 -4.15 10.45
CA HIS A 12 6.24 -4.83 11.28
C HIS A 12 7.02 -5.90 10.50
N LEU A 13 6.33 -6.73 9.69
CA LEU A 13 6.97 -7.73 8.83
C LEU A 13 7.95 -7.08 7.84
N TRP A 14 7.55 -5.99 7.19
CA TRP A 14 8.45 -5.22 6.33
C TRP A 14 9.71 -4.77 7.08
N LYS A 15 9.58 -4.26 8.30
CA LYS A 15 10.73 -3.84 9.12
C LYS A 15 11.61 -5.00 9.61
N GLN A 16 11.11 -6.24 9.55
CA GLN A 16 11.88 -7.45 9.81
C GLN A 16 12.40 -8.10 8.52
N GLU A 17 12.33 -7.40 7.37
CA GLU A 17 12.73 -7.90 6.05
C GLU A 17 11.94 -9.12 5.57
N GLU A 18 10.77 -9.38 6.16
CA GLU A 18 9.87 -10.48 5.83
C GLU A 18 8.89 -10.08 4.70
N MET A 19 9.45 -9.64 3.58
CA MET A 19 8.73 -9.00 2.47
C MET A 19 7.64 -9.89 1.86
N ASP A 20 7.94 -11.16 1.61
CA ASP A 20 6.99 -12.08 0.96
C ASP A 20 5.75 -12.35 1.83
N LYS A 21 5.96 -12.52 3.15
CA LYS A 21 4.86 -12.67 4.11
C LYS A 21 4.01 -11.41 4.18
N SER A 22 4.64 -10.23 4.21
CA SER A 22 3.94 -8.95 4.20
C SER A 22 3.14 -8.77 2.92
N ARG A 23 3.74 -9.06 1.76
CA ARG A 23 3.11 -8.93 0.44
C ARG A 23 1.88 -9.82 0.32
N ALA A 24 1.98 -11.10 0.68
CA ALA A 24 0.85 -12.03 0.65
C ALA A 24 -0.32 -11.52 1.51
N LEU A 25 -0.04 -11.09 2.74
CA LEU A 25 -1.09 -10.60 3.64
C LEU A 25 -1.71 -9.28 3.17
N LEU A 26 -0.93 -8.38 2.57
CA LEU A 26 -1.45 -7.14 1.98
C LEU A 26 -2.39 -7.41 0.81
N LEU A 27 -2.05 -8.37 -0.06
CA LEU A 27 -2.91 -8.79 -1.17
C LEU A 27 -4.24 -9.36 -0.67
N GLU A 28 -4.20 -10.24 0.34
CA GLU A 28 -5.42 -10.76 0.99
C GLU A 28 -6.29 -9.64 1.59
N MET A 29 -5.66 -8.65 2.23
CA MET A 29 -6.38 -7.51 2.79
C MET A 29 -7.02 -6.63 1.73
N ILE A 30 -6.33 -6.38 0.63
CA ILE A 30 -6.84 -5.60 -0.50
C ILE A 30 -8.03 -6.34 -1.14
N GLU A 31 -7.91 -7.66 -1.34
CA GLU A 31 -9.01 -8.49 -1.83
C GLU A 31 -10.22 -8.44 -0.89
N PHE A 32 -9.98 -8.53 0.43
CA PHE A 32 -11.03 -8.36 1.43
C PHE A 32 -11.72 -6.98 1.31
N CYS A 33 -10.94 -5.90 1.18
CA CYS A 33 -11.50 -4.55 1.00
C CYS A 33 -12.37 -4.47 -0.27
N ASN A 34 -11.88 -5.01 -1.39
CA ASN A 34 -12.61 -5.04 -2.66
C ASN A 34 -13.91 -5.84 -2.57
N LYS A 35 -13.88 -7.01 -1.92
CA LYS A 35 -15.05 -7.88 -1.72
C LYS A 35 -16.20 -7.18 -0.98
N TYR A 36 -15.87 -6.29 -0.04
CA TYR A 36 -16.86 -5.56 0.74
C TYR A 36 -17.03 -4.11 0.29
N HIS A 37 -16.50 -3.75 -0.90
CA HIS A 37 -16.52 -2.38 -1.44
C HIS A 37 -16.05 -1.32 -0.43
N SER A 38 -15.08 -1.68 0.40
CA SER A 38 -14.54 -0.79 1.42
C SER A 38 -13.28 -0.11 0.90
N SER A 39 -13.26 1.22 0.93
CA SER A 39 -12.05 2.00 0.72
C SER A 39 -11.23 2.19 2.00
N PHE A 40 -11.66 1.64 3.14
CA PHE A 40 -11.05 1.91 4.42
C PHE A 40 -9.55 1.55 4.43
N ARG A 41 -8.69 2.57 4.49
CA ARG A 41 -7.22 2.44 4.48
C ARG A 41 -6.67 1.78 3.21
N LEU A 42 -7.46 1.71 2.12
CA LEU A 42 -7.06 1.05 0.90
C LEU A 42 -5.85 1.74 0.25
N ALA A 43 -5.79 3.08 0.34
CA ALA A 43 -4.64 3.87 -0.10
C ALA A 43 -3.36 3.47 0.65
N ASP A 44 -3.43 3.37 1.97
CA ASP A 44 -2.28 2.96 2.82
C ASP A 44 -1.83 1.53 2.49
N LEU A 45 -2.77 0.61 2.22
CA LEU A 45 -2.47 -0.77 1.87
C LEU A 45 -1.71 -0.87 0.55
N TYR A 46 -2.15 -0.16 -0.48
CA TYR A 46 -1.42 -0.11 -1.75
C TYR A 46 -0.05 0.56 -1.61
N CYS A 47 0.06 1.61 -0.79
CA CYS A 47 1.34 2.27 -0.53
C CYS A 47 2.34 1.31 0.13
N LEU A 48 1.91 0.58 1.17
CA LEU A 48 2.75 -0.41 1.83
C LEU A 48 3.05 -1.62 0.92
N LEU A 49 2.12 -2.00 0.03
CA LEU A 49 2.34 -3.04 -0.96
C LEU A 49 3.43 -2.65 -1.96
N GLY A 50 3.47 -1.38 -2.39
CA GLY A 50 4.57 -0.82 -3.17
C GLY A 50 5.90 -0.99 -2.44
N ASN A 51 5.98 -0.54 -1.18
CA ASN A 51 7.20 -0.63 -0.38
C ASN A 51 7.76 -2.06 -0.29
N VAL A 52 6.90 -3.07 -0.09
CA VAL A 52 7.33 -4.47 0.05
C VAL A 52 7.55 -5.20 -1.28
N THR A 53 7.23 -4.55 -2.40
CA THR A 53 7.41 -5.11 -3.75
C THR A 53 8.58 -4.46 -4.48
N GLU A 54 9.03 -3.29 -4.03
CA GLU A 54 10.03 -2.50 -4.74
C GLU A 54 11.35 -3.22 -5.01
N ASP A 55 11.87 -3.95 -4.03
CA ASP A 55 13.13 -4.71 -4.18
C ASP A 55 12.98 -5.90 -5.13
N LEU A 56 11.75 -6.36 -5.37
CA LEU A 56 11.44 -7.46 -6.28
C LEU A 56 11.23 -6.95 -7.70
N ASP A 57 10.38 -5.93 -7.86
CA ASP A 57 10.05 -5.33 -9.15
C ASP A 57 9.58 -3.87 -8.95
N LEU A 58 10.46 -2.94 -9.31
CA LEU A 58 10.19 -1.51 -9.22
C LEU A 58 9.03 -1.08 -10.11
N SER A 59 8.84 -1.68 -11.29
CA SER A 59 7.74 -1.32 -12.19
C SER A 59 6.39 -1.68 -11.56
N VAL A 60 6.30 -2.88 -10.99
CA VAL A 60 5.09 -3.33 -10.29
C VAL A 60 4.84 -2.50 -9.03
N ALA A 61 5.89 -2.15 -8.28
CA ALA A 61 5.77 -1.26 -7.14
C ALA A 61 5.23 0.13 -7.53
N LYS A 62 5.71 0.70 -8.65
CA LYS A 62 5.19 1.96 -9.21
C LYS A 62 3.70 1.89 -9.52
N ASP A 63 3.20 0.78 -10.07
CA ASP A 63 1.76 0.60 -10.29
C ASP A 63 0.94 0.63 -8.98
N TYR A 64 1.46 0.04 -7.90
CA TYR A 64 0.81 0.10 -6.58
C TYR A 64 0.85 1.50 -5.98
N TYR A 65 1.97 2.22 -6.11
CA TYR A 65 2.05 3.61 -5.69
C TYR A 65 1.08 4.50 -6.47
N MET A 66 0.92 4.30 -7.78
CA MET A 66 -0.06 5.03 -8.60
C MET A 66 -1.49 4.79 -8.11
N LYS A 67 -1.86 3.54 -7.80
CA LYS A 67 -3.16 3.21 -7.18
C LYS A 67 -3.34 3.92 -5.84
N ALA A 68 -2.32 3.90 -4.99
CA ALA A 68 -2.34 4.59 -3.70
C ALA A 68 -2.55 6.10 -3.87
N LYS A 69 -1.83 6.74 -4.79
CA LYS A 69 -1.98 8.18 -5.11
C LYS A 69 -3.42 8.52 -5.51
N VAL A 70 -4.01 7.76 -6.43
CA VAL A 70 -5.40 7.97 -6.86
C VAL A 70 -6.37 7.87 -5.68
N LEU A 71 -6.20 6.87 -4.82
CA LEU A 71 -7.05 6.70 -3.64
C LEU A 71 -6.88 7.83 -2.62
N TYR A 72 -5.65 8.29 -2.37
CA TYR A 72 -5.43 9.45 -1.50
C TYR A 72 -6.11 10.72 -2.04
N LEU A 73 -6.11 10.93 -3.36
CA LEU A 73 -6.83 12.05 -3.98
C LEU A 73 -8.35 11.93 -3.78
N ILE A 74 -8.92 10.74 -3.94
CA ILE A 74 -10.35 10.49 -3.68
C ILE A 74 -10.70 10.74 -2.20
N GLU A 75 -9.78 10.42 -1.29
CA GLU A 75 -9.93 10.66 0.15
C GLU A 75 -9.67 12.13 0.55
N ASN A 76 -9.37 13.03 -0.39
CA ASN A 76 -8.94 14.42 -0.16
C ASN A 76 -7.68 14.53 0.72
N ASN A 77 -6.80 13.52 0.65
CA ASN A 77 -5.53 13.48 1.36
C ASN A 77 -4.38 13.93 0.43
N GLU A 78 -4.43 15.20 0.01
CA GLU A 78 -3.47 15.80 -0.93
C GLU A 78 -2.02 15.68 -0.43
N VAL A 79 -1.80 15.78 0.88
CA VAL A 79 -0.48 15.65 1.50
C VAL A 79 0.14 14.28 1.18
N MET A 80 -0.63 13.20 1.32
CA MET A 80 -0.12 11.86 1.01
C MET A 80 -0.01 11.63 -0.50
N ALA A 81 -0.94 12.14 -1.30
CA ALA A 81 -0.87 12.05 -2.75
C ALA A 81 0.41 12.73 -3.30
N LEU A 82 0.76 13.92 -2.81
CA LEU A 82 1.97 14.65 -3.19
C LEU A 82 3.25 13.92 -2.75
N LYS A 83 3.27 13.31 -1.56
CA LYS A 83 4.41 12.49 -1.12
C LYS A 83 4.66 11.30 -2.05
N VAL A 84 3.60 10.61 -2.45
CA VAL A 84 3.71 9.50 -3.40
C VAL A 84 4.16 9.99 -4.78
N GLU A 85 3.66 11.14 -5.23
CA GLU A 85 4.09 11.76 -6.49
C GLU A 85 5.58 12.13 -6.49
N GLN A 86 6.05 12.78 -5.44
CA GLN A 86 7.48 13.09 -5.26
C GLN A 86 8.32 11.82 -5.32
N TYR A 87 7.91 10.77 -4.60
CA TYR A 87 8.59 9.48 -4.63
C TYR A 87 8.67 8.87 -6.04
N LEU A 88 7.57 8.95 -6.80
CA LEU A 88 7.49 8.44 -8.17
C LEU A 88 8.32 9.25 -9.17
N MET A 89 8.59 10.53 -8.89
CA MET A 89 9.44 11.38 -9.73
C MET A 89 10.94 11.18 -9.43
N ASP A 90 11.28 10.89 -8.19
CA ASP A 90 12.68 10.72 -7.75
C ASP A 90 13.28 9.34 -8.11
N LYS A 91 12.44 8.36 -8.44
CA LYS A 91 12.78 6.95 -8.76
C LYS A 91 12.49 6.61 -10.22
#